data_AF-A0A838J433-F1
#
_entry.id   AF-A0A838J433-F1
#
_cell.length_a   1.000
_cell.length_b   1.000
_cell.length_c   1.000
_cell.angle_alpha   90.00
_cell.angle_beta   90.00
_cell.angle_gamma   90.00
#
_symmetry.space_group_name_H-M   'P 1'
#
loop_
_entity.id
_entity.type
_entity.pdbx_description
1 polymer ?
#
loop_
_entity_poly.entity_id
_entity_poly.type
_entity_poly.pdbx_seq_one_letter_code
_entity_poly.pdbx_strand_id
1 'polypeptide(L)'
;MSFEISGLDWPDERMIPTFQAIEHLDVYDVRSASRDEQVAATIIAGIVNRPQPRVYLLTGNDDDAWHKQVFSALPQTLAPQRGRDALFALLDAYHSFCKGLIIFNPNLIDTINVATTIAGQRDGIV
;
A
#
# COMPACT_ATOMS: atom_id res chain seq x y z
N MET A 1 -3.15 -19.97 -16.12
CA MET A 1 -2.88 -20.27 -14.70
C MET A 1 -3.38 -19.09 -13.91
N SER A 2 -4.47 -19.26 -13.16
CA SER A 2 -4.87 -18.30 -12.14
C SER A 2 -3.81 -18.32 -11.04
N PHE A 3 -3.26 -17.16 -10.71
CA PHE A 3 -2.43 -17.03 -9.52
C PHE A 3 -3.38 -16.94 -8.33
N GLU A 4 -3.51 -18.02 -7.56
CA GLU A 4 -4.23 -17.94 -6.29
C GLU A 4 -3.40 -17.12 -5.30
N ILE A 5 -3.95 -15.98 -4.90
CA ILE A 5 -3.37 -15.17 -3.83
C ILE A 5 -4.10 -15.56 -2.56
N SER A 6 -3.35 -16.10 -1.59
CA SER A 6 -3.90 -16.47 -0.28
C SER A 6 -4.67 -15.29 0.33
N GLY A 7 -5.91 -15.52 0.75
CA GLY A 7 -6.80 -14.49 1.33
C GLY A 7 -7.66 -13.74 0.32
N LEU A 8 -7.44 -13.90 -0.99
CA LEU A 8 -8.27 -13.29 -2.03
C LEU A 8 -9.28 -14.30 -2.57
N ASP A 9 -10.58 -14.09 -2.28
CA ASP A 9 -11.67 -14.91 -2.84
C ASP A 9 -12.20 -14.24 -4.12
N TRP A 10 -12.12 -14.93 -5.26
CA TRP A 10 -12.59 -14.45 -6.55
C TRP A 10 -13.62 -15.42 -7.14
N PRO A 11 -14.90 -15.30 -6.76
CA PRO A 11 -15.95 -16.17 -7.29
C PRO A 11 -16.13 -15.98 -8.80
N ASP A 12 -16.38 -17.06 -9.54
CA ASP A 12 -16.59 -17.03 -11.00
C ASP A 12 -17.73 -16.09 -11.43
N GLU A 13 -18.67 -15.82 -10.53
CA GLU A 13 -19.86 -14.97 -10.76
C GLU A 13 -19.62 -13.49 -10.43
N ARG A 14 -18.39 -13.08 -10.07
CA ARG A 14 -18.06 -11.68 -9.71
C ARG A 14 -16.94 -11.08 -10.54
N MET A 15 -17.12 -9.80 -10.88
CA MET A 15 -16.10 -9.01 -11.56
C MET A 15 -14.97 -8.54 -10.62
N ILE A 16 -15.20 -8.52 -9.30
CA ILE A 16 -14.25 -8.05 -8.27
C ILE A 16 -14.18 -9.07 -7.12
N PRO A 17 -13.05 -9.15 -6.39
CA PRO A 17 -12.89 -10.11 -5.32
C PRO A 17 -13.72 -9.72 -4.09
N THR A 18 -13.93 -10.69 -3.21
CA THR A 18 -14.36 -10.41 -1.84
C THR A 18 -13.12 -10.09 -1.01
N PHE A 19 -13.11 -8.92 -0.37
CA PHE A 19 -12.03 -8.52 0.52
C PHE A 19 -12.25 -9.11 1.93
N GLN A 20 -11.16 -9.52 2.57
CA GLN A 20 -11.18 -9.95 3.96
C GLN A 20 -11.50 -8.79 4.90
N ALA A 21 -12.09 -9.10 6.06
CA ALA A 21 -12.32 -8.12 7.11
C ALA A 21 -10.98 -7.62 7.69
N ILE A 22 -10.92 -6.34 8.07
CA ILE A 22 -9.74 -5.75 8.73
C ILE A 22 -9.69 -6.26 10.18
N GLU A 23 -8.56 -6.83 10.59
CA GLU A 23 -8.35 -7.30 11.96
C GLU A 23 -7.58 -6.27 12.82
N HIS A 24 -6.62 -5.58 12.20
CA HIS A 24 -5.79 -4.53 12.82
C HIS A 24 -5.27 -3.59 11.73
N LEU A 25 -5.08 -2.31 12.08
CA LEU A 25 -4.62 -1.27 11.16
C LEU A 25 -3.28 -0.66 11.60
N ASP A 26 -2.24 -0.82 10.80
CA ASP A 26 -1.00 -0.05 10.93
C ASP A 26 -1.10 1.23 10.09
N VAL A 27 -0.96 2.36 10.76
CA VAL A 27 -1.18 3.69 10.20
C VAL A 27 0.15 4.41 10.06
N TYR A 28 0.46 4.88 8.84
CA TYR A 28 1.70 5.59 8.53
C TYR A 28 1.41 6.98 7.97
N ASP A 29 2.07 8.00 8.51
CA ASP A 29 1.93 9.38 8.06
C ASP A 29 3.02 9.76 7.06
N VAL A 30 2.71 9.71 5.77
CA VAL A 30 3.63 10.02 4.67
C VAL A 30 3.35 11.38 4.02
N ARG A 31 2.47 12.21 4.62
CA ARG A 31 2.07 13.52 4.06
C ARG A 31 3.24 14.46 3.78
N SER A 32 4.28 14.41 4.61
CA SER A 32 5.49 15.23 4.45
C SER A 32 6.59 14.56 3.62
N ALA A 33 6.33 13.38 3.04
CA ALA A 33 7.25 12.74 2.11
C ALA A 33 7.13 13.38 0.72
N SER A 34 8.19 13.24 -0.08
CA SER A 34 8.16 13.60 -1.50
C SER A 34 7.12 12.77 -2.26
N ARG A 35 6.73 13.23 -3.45
CA ARG A 35 5.73 12.53 -4.25
C ARG A 35 6.14 11.10 -4.62
N ASP A 36 7.40 10.89 -4.97
CA ASP A 36 7.93 9.57 -5.31
C ASP A 36 7.92 8.64 -4.09
N GLU A 37 8.24 9.18 -2.90
CA GLU A 37 8.15 8.43 -1.64
C GLU A 37 6.70 8.06 -1.27
N GLN A 38 5.73 8.94 -1.53
CA GLN A 38 4.31 8.63 -1.35
C GLN A 38 3.83 7.57 -2.35
N VAL A 39 4.32 7.58 -3.59
CA VAL A 39 4.06 6.53 -4.59
C VAL A 39 4.61 5.20 -4.09
N ALA A 40 5.87 5.16 -3.63
CA ALA A 40 6.47 3.95 -3.07
C ALA A 40 5.66 3.41 -1.88
N ALA A 41 5.26 4.27 -0.93
CA ALA A 41 4.43 3.88 0.20
C ALA A 41 3.09 3.29 -0.25
N THR A 42 2.43 3.92 -1.23
CA THR A 42 1.15 3.46 -1.79
C THR A 42 1.27 2.07 -2.43
N ILE A 43 2.37 1.81 -3.15
CA ILE A 43 2.64 0.51 -3.75
C ILE A 43 2.81 -0.55 -2.67
N ILE A 44 3.62 -0.27 -1.62
CA ILE A 44 3.83 -1.20 -0.51
C ILE A 44 2.48 -1.50 0.18
N ALA A 45 1.68 -0.48 0.48
CA ALA A 45 0.35 -0.67 1.07
C ALA A 45 -0.55 -1.53 0.17
N GLY A 46 -0.52 -1.32 -1.15
CA GLY A 46 -1.25 -2.14 -2.12
C GLY A 46 -0.82 -3.61 -2.14
N ILE A 47 0.48 -3.89 -2.01
CA ILE A 47 1.00 -5.27 -1.93
C ILE A 47 0.56 -5.93 -0.62
N VAL A 48 0.73 -5.24 0.50
CA VAL A 48 0.42 -5.77 1.84
C VAL A 48 -1.08 -5.99 2.03
N ASN A 49 -1.91 -5.06 1.55
CA ASN A 49 -3.37 -5.12 1.73
C ASN A 49 -4.06 -6.12 0.80
N ARG A 50 -3.41 -6.54 -0.29
CA ARG A 50 -4.00 -7.44 -1.28
C ARG A 50 -4.46 -8.79 -0.67
N PRO A 51 -3.63 -9.52 0.10
CA PRO A 51 -4.06 -10.75 0.76
C PRO A 51 -4.90 -10.50 2.04
N GLN A 52 -4.60 -9.44 2.79
CA GLN A 52 -5.26 -9.13 4.07
C GLN A 52 -5.12 -7.64 4.39
N PRO A 53 -6.19 -6.83 4.27
CA PRO A 53 -6.16 -5.40 4.56
C PRO A 53 -5.66 -5.09 5.98
N ARG A 54 -4.59 -4.28 6.09
CA ARG A 54 -3.96 -3.92 7.37
C ARG A 54 -3.13 -2.64 7.39
N VAL A 55 -2.80 -2.01 6.26
CA VAL A 55 -2.04 -0.76 6.19
C VAL A 55 -2.94 0.39 5.75
N TYR A 56 -2.88 1.51 6.46
CA TYR A 56 -3.51 2.77 6.07
C TYR A 56 -2.47 3.89 6.02
N LEU A 57 -2.51 4.68 4.95
CA LEU A 57 -1.59 5.78 4.73
C LEU A 57 -2.31 7.10 4.90
N LEU A 58 -1.71 8.02 5.65
CA LEU A 58 -2.05 9.43 5.57
C LEU A 58 -1.16 10.05 4.49
N THR A 59 -1.75 10.36 3.34
CA THR A 59 -1.09 10.95 2.17
C THR A 59 -1.51 12.40 1.95
N GLY A 60 -2.72 12.77 2.36
CA GLY A 60 -3.27 14.11 2.36
C GLY A 60 -3.96 14.48 3.68
N ASN A 61 -4.38 15.74 3.80
CA ASN A 61 -5.00 16.25 5.04
C ASN A 61 -6.36 15.62 5.33
N ASP A 62 -7.11 15.24 4.29
CA ASP A 62 -8.45 14.65 4.43
C ASP A 62 -8.41 13.19 4.89
N ASP A 63 -7.28 12.50 4.73
CA ASP A 63 -7.13 11.08 5.11
C ASP A 63 -7.27 10.88 6.62
N ASP A 64 -6.90 11.88 7.43
CA ASP A 64 -7.06 11.87 8.88
C ASP A 64 -8.53 11.95 9.30
N ALA A 65 -9.37 12.63 8.51
CA ALA A 65 -10.80 12.69 8.76
C ALA A 65 -11.45 11.31 8.51
N TRP A 66 -11.12 10.68 7.37
CA TRP A 66 -11.58 9.33 7.06
C TRP A 66 -11.07 8.30 8.06
N HIS A 67 -9.81 8.40 8.47
CA HIS A 67 -9.21 7.56 9.50
C HIS A 67 -10.02 7.56 10.79
N LYS A 68 -10.36 8.75 11.29
CA LYS A 68 -11.13 8.92 12.53
C LYS A 68 -12.60 8.52 12.37
N GLN A 69 -13.20 8.74 11.21
CA GLN A 69 -14.62 8.46 11.01
C GLN A 69 -14.89 6.99 10.71
N VAL A 70 -14.05 6.34 9.91
CA VAL A 70 -14.30 4.98 9.40
C VAL A 70 -13.58 3.93 10.23
N PHE A 71 -12.37 4.20 10.71
CA PHE A 71 -11.49 3.20 11.31
C PHE A 71 -11.26 3.39 12.82
N SER A 72 -11.94 4.34 13.47
CA SER A 72 -11.73 4.62 14.90
C SER A 72 -12.04 3.44 15.83
N ALA A 73 -12.96 2.56 15.45
CA ALA A 73 -13.33 1.39 16.23
C ALA A 73 -12.39 0.19 16.03
N LEU A 74 -11.48 0.24 15.04
CA LEU A 74 -10.56 -0.86 14.76
C LEU A 74 -9.33 -0.81 15.69
N PRO A 75 -8.81 -1.98 16.12
CA PRO A 75 -7.47 -2.06 16.69
C PRO A 75 -6.46 -1.46 15.71
N GLN A 76 -5.57 -0.61 16.21
CA GLN A 76 -4.64 0.11 15.34
C GLN A 76 -3.35 0.52 16.04
N THR A 77 -2.29 0.62 15.25
CA THR A 77 -0.98 1.13 15.67
C THR A 77 -0.61 2.30 14.77
N LEU A 78 -0.37 3.47 15.37
CA LEU A 78 0.13 4.62 14.65
C LEU A 78 1.66 4.61 14.70
N ALA A 79 2.30 4.57 13.53
CA ALA A 79 3.73 4.72 13.43
C ALA A 79 4.14 6.13 13.93
N PRO A 80 5.13 6.25 14.82
CA PRO A 80 5.56 7.55 15.33
C PRO A 80 6.33 8.38 14.29
N GLN A 81 6.90 7.73 13.27
CA GLN A 81 7.63 8.38 12.19
C GLN A 81 6.69 9.14 11.25
N ARG A 82 7.25 10.13 10.53
CA ARG A 82 6.52 10.92 9.53
C ARG A 82 7.32 11.07 8.25
N GLY A 83 6.62 11.33 7.15
CA GLY A 83 7.22 11.59 5.84
C GLY A 83 8.10 10.43 5.39
N ARG A 84 9.34 10.74 4.97
CA ARG A 84 10.33 9.75 4.53
C ARG A 84 10.62 8.68 5.59
N ASP A 85 10.69 9.05 6.86
CA ASP A 85 10.95 8.09 7.93
C ASP A 85 9.78 7.12 8.13
N ALA A 86 8.55 7.56 7.85
CA ALA A 86 7.38 6.69 7.87
C ALA A 86 7.40 5.68 6.71
N LEU A 87 7.86 6.10 5.52
CA LEU A 87 8.09 5.18 4.41
C LEU A 87 9.12 4.10 4.79
N PHE A 88 10.24 4.47 5.41
CA PHE A 88 11.23 3.48 5.84
C PHE A 88 10.70 2.56 6.94
N ALA A 89 9.94 3.08 7.91
CA ALA A 89 9.29 2.25 8.92
C ALA A 89 8.29 1.26 8.30
N LEU A 90 7.56 1.67 7.26
CA LEU A 90 6.66 0.80 6.49
C LEU A 90 7.47 -0.27 5.75
N LEU A 91 8.56 0.11 5.08
CA LEU A 91 9.43 -0.81 4.37
C LEU A 91 10.06 -1.82 5.33
N ASP A 92 10.60 -1.39 6.48
CA ASP A 92 11.20 -2.29 7.47
C ASP A 92 10.20 -3.33 7.95
N ALA A 93 8.97 -2.93 8.25
CA ALA A 93 7.90 -3.82 8.69
C ALA A 93 7.45 -4.82 7.61
N TYR A 94 7.49 -4.43 6.33
CA TYR A 94 6.83 -5.17 5.24
C TYR A 94 7.73 -5.54 4.06
N HIS A 95 9.06 -5.39 4.17
CA HIS A 95 10.00 -5.67 3.08
C HIS A 95 9.91 -7.10 2.56
N SER A 96 9.50 -8.07 3.39
CA SER A 96 9.32 -9.47 3.00
C SER A 96 8.22 -9.68 1.95
N PHE A 97 7.29 -8.73 1.82
CA PHE A 97 6.28 -8.71 0.76
C PHE A 97 6.83 -8.14 -0.57
N CYS A 98 7.94 -7.40 -0.53
CA CYS A 98 8.52 -6.73 -1.67
C CYS A 98 9.62 -7.59 -2.33
N LYS A 99 9.46 -7.91 -3.61
CA LYS A 99 10.34 -8.83 -4.35
C LYS A 99 11.46 -8.15 -5.15
N GLY A 100 11.44 -6.83 -5.25
CA GLY A 100 12.48 -6.07 -5.95
C GLY A 100 12.11 -4.61 -6.21
N LEU A 101 13.01 -3.90 -6.88
CA LEU A 101 12.87 -2.50 -7.27
C LEU A 101 12.72 -2.37 -8.79
N ILE A 102 11.77 -1.56 -9.24
CA ILE A 102 11.52 -1.25 -10.64
C ILE A 102 11.86 0.21 -10.87
N ILE A 103 12.94 0.45 -11.60
CA ILE A 103 13.43 1.80 -11.88
C ILE A 103 12.72 2.33 -13.13
N PHE A 104 12.17 3.54 -13.04
CA PHE A 104 11.56 4.25 -14.17
C PHE A 104 12.45 5.41 -14.65
N ASN A 105 12.12 6.00 -15.80
CA ASN A 105 12.85 7.14 -16.35
C ASN A 105 12.09 8.44 -16.01
N PRO A 106 12.61 9.30 -15.11
CA PRO A 106 11.90 10.53 -14.72
C PRO A 106 11.76 11.53 -15.88
N ASN A 107 12.59 11.43 -16.93
CA ASN A 107 12.47 12.28 -18.13
C ASN A 107 11.34 11.84 -19.07
N LEU A 108 10.72 10.68 -18.82
CA LEU A 108 9.58 10.16 -19.57
C LEU A 108 8.43 9.92 -18.60
N ILE A 109 7.59 10.94 -18.43
CA ILE A 109 6.58 11.03 -17.36
C ILE A 109 5.65 9.81 -17.26
N ASP A 110 5.33 9.17 -18.39
CA ASP A 110 4.42 8.02 -18.41
C ASP A 110 5.07 6.72 -17.93
N THR A 111 6.41 6.66 -17.85
CA THR A 111 7.11 5.43 -17.43
C THR A 111 6.85 5.07 -15.97
N ILE A 112 6.45 6.03 -15.13
CA ILE A 112 6.04 5.75 -13.75
C ILE A 112 4.78 4.88 -13.71
N ASN A 113 3.79 5.11 -14.58
CA ASN A 113 2.55 4.33 -14.63
C ASN A 113 2.81 2.90 -15.11
N VAL A 114 3.75 2.73 -16.05
CA VAL A 114 4.21 1.41 -16.49
C VAL A 114 4.93 0.70 -15.35
N ALA A 115 5.83 1.39 -14.65
CA ALA A 115 6.55 0.85 -13.51
C ALA A 115 5.61 0.42 -12.38
N THR A 116 4.60 1.23 -12.03
CA THR A 116 3.62 0.89 -11.00
C THR A 116 2.72 -0.29 -11.39
N THR A 117 2.38 -0.41 -12.68
CA THR A 117 1.64 -1.58 -13.20
C THR A 117 2.47 -2.86 -13.07
N ILE A 118 3.76 -2.81 -13.44
CA ILE A 118 4.67 -3.95 -13.29
C ILE A 118 4.89 -4.28 -11.81
N ALA A 119 5.04 -3.27 -10.96
CA ALA A 119 5.17 -3.39 -9.51
C ALA A 119 4.00 -4.14 -8.90
N GLY A 120 2.78 -3.79 -9.28
CA GLY A 120 1.57 -4.49 -8.86
C GLY A 120 1.55 -5.97 -9.27
N GLN A 121 2.07 -6.33 -10.45
CA GLN A 121 2.09 -7.72 -10.91
C GLN A 121 3.24 -8.56 -10.35
N ARG A 122 4.36 -7.92 -10.00
CA ARG A 122 5.60 -8.59 -9.58
C ARG A 122 5.88 -8.45 -8.08
N ASP A 123 4.96 -7.82 -7.34
CA ASP A 123 5.15 -7.40 -5.95
C ASP A 123 6.47 -6.60 -5.78
N GLY A 124 6.75 -5.72 -6.75
CA GLY A 124 7.91 -4.83 -6.72
C GLY A 124 7.56 -3.46 -6.15
N ILE A 125 8.57 -2.68 -5.77
CA ILE A 125 8.44 -1.25 -5.46
C ILE A 125 9.04 -0.41 -6.59
N VAL A 126 8.64 0.87 -6.69
CA VAL A 126 9.12 1.83 -7.69
C VAL A 126 9.91 2.93 -6.99
#